data_AF-A0A4T0EF62-F1
#
_entry.id   AF-A0A4T0EF62-F1
#
_cell.length_a   1.000
_cell.length_b   1.000
_cell.length_c   1.000
_cell.angle_alpha   90.00
_cell.angle_beta   90.00
_cell.angle_gamma   90.00
#
_symmetry.space_group_name_H-M   'P 1'
#
loop_
_entity.id
_entity.type
_entity.pdbx_description
1 polymer ?
#
loop_
_entity_poly.entity_id
_entity_poly.type
_entity_poly.pdbx_seq_one_letter_code
_entity_poly.pdbx_strand_id
1 'polypeptide(L)'
;MTSQTQLRYQVIRIYKELLYLGREYPLGYDYFRPRLHKAFSSKANLTSEAEIKKGIESAEYVKKEIEALYYLKRYRALKQRYEKQ
;
A
#
# COMPACT_ATOMS: atom_id res chain seq x y z
N MET A 1 -24.29 7.09 -10.10
CA MET A 1 -23.39 7.27 -8.93
C MET A 1 -22.53 8.49 -9.19
N THR A 2 -22.36 9.40 -8.23
CA THR A 2 -21.55 10.62 -8.44
C THR A 2 -20.05 10.29 -8.46
N SER A 3 -19.25 11.08 -9.19
CA SER A 3 -17.79 10.90 -9.31
C SER A 3 -17.09 10.79 -7.94
N GLN A 4 -17.48 11.65 -6.99
CA GLN A 4 -16.91 11.65 -5.63
C GLN A 4 -17.15 10.34 -4.86
N THR A 5 -18.33 9.73 -5.00
CA THR A 5 -18.62 8.44 -4.37
C THR A 5 -17.71 7.34 -4.92
N GLN A 6 -17.43 7.35 -6.23
CA GLN A 6 -16.52 6.39 -6.86
C GLN A 6 -15.08 6.55 -6.34
N LEU A 7 -14.57 7.78 -6.25
CA LEU A 7 -13.23 8.05 -5.72
C LEU A 7 -13.10 7.62 -4.25
N ARG A 8 -14.12 7.88 -3.43
CA ARG A 8 -14.13 7.43 -2.03
C ARG A 8 -14.00 5.91 -1.92
N TYR A 9 -14.69 5.15 -2.76
CA TYR A 9 -14.55 3.69 -2.79
C TYR A 9 -13.15 3.25 -3.21
N GLN A 10 -12.54 3.89 -4.19
CA GLN A 10 -11.17 3.59 -4.62
C GLN A 10 -10.16 3.84 -3.50
N VAL A 11 -10.28 4.97 -2.79
CA VAL A 11 -9.43 5.29 -1.62
C VAL A 11 -9.58 4.23 -0.52
N ILE A 12 -10.82 3.84 -0.19
CA ILE A 12 -11.08 2.81 0.82
C ILE A 12 -10.50 1.45 0.40
N ARG A 13 -10.65 1.09 -0.88
CA ARG A 13 -10.12 -0.16 -1.43
C ARG A 13 -8.61 -0.21 -1.28
N ILE A 14 -7.89 0.80 -1.78
CA ILE A 14 -6.42 0.79 -1.74
C ILE A 14 -5.87 0.86 -0.32
N TYR A 15 -6.53 1.59 0.59
CA TYR A 15 -6.17 1.61 2.00
C TYR A 15 -6.23 0.20 2.63
N LYS A 16 -7.30 -0.56 2.35
CA LYS A 16 -7.46 -1.93 2.84
C LYS A 16 -6.44 -2.89 2.23
N GLU A 17 -6.16 -2.76 0.93
CA GLU A 17 -5.14 -3.56 0.25
C GLU A 17 -3.74 -3.30 0.84
N LEU A 18 -3.37 -2.05 1.06
CA LEU A 18 -2.10 -1.68 1.69
C LEU A 18 -2.00 -2.21 3.13
N LEU A 19 -3.08 -2.16 3.91
CA LEU A 19 -3.10 -2.77 5.25
C LEU A 19 -2.89 -4.29 5.19
N TYR A 20 -3.47 -4.96 4.20
CA TYR A 20 -3.28 -6.40 4.02
C TYR A 20 -1.83 -6.74 3.67
N LEU A 21 -1.26 -6.08 2.65
CA LEU A 21 0.14 -6.27 2.23
C LEU A 21 1.13 -5.90 3.34
N GLY A 22 0.82 -4.87 4.12
CA GLY A 22 1.64 -4.39 5.24
C GLY A 22 1.81 -5.38 6.39
N ARG A 23 1.03 -6.47 6.45
CA ARG A 23 1.19 -7.51 7.50
C ARG A 23 2.54 -8.21 7.45
N GLU A 24 3.12 -8.31 6.25
CA GLU A 24 4.42 -8.94 6.01
C GLU A 24 5.56 -7.91 5.88
N TYR A 25 5.30 -6.65 6.23
CA TYR A 25 6.30 -5.60 6.10
C TYR A 25 7.55 -5.92 6.95
N PRO A 26 8.79 -5.68 6.46
CA PRO A 26 10.01 -6.11 7.15
C PRO A 26 10.17 -5.59 8.59
N LEU A 27 9.63 -4.41 8.89
CA LEU A 27 9.66 -3.80 10.23
C LEU A 27 8.43 -4.16 11.09
N GLY A 28 7.57 -5.05 10.60
CA GLY A 28 6.36 -5.50 11.29
C GLY A 28 5.12 -4.63 11.03
N TYR A 29 3.95 -5.22 11.30
CA TYR A 29 2.66 -4.57 11.06
C TYR A 29 2.40 -3.37 11.99
N ASP A 30 2.83 -3.45 13.24
CA ASP A 30 2.68 -2.37 14.23
C ASP A 30 3.50 -1.12 13.86
N TYR A 31 4.59 -1.30 13.11
CA TYR A 31 5.33 -0.19 12.52
C TYR A 31 4.60 0.39 11.30
N PHE A 32 4.08 -0.47 10.43
CA PHE A 32 3.50 -0.08 9.15
C PHE A 32 2.12 0.59 9.30
N ARG A 33 1.21 -0.03 10.05
CA ARG A 33 -0.19 0.39 10.20
C ARG A 33 -0.36 1.86 10.63
N PRO A 34 0.28 2.37 11.70
CA PRO A 34 0.09 3.76 12.12
C PRO A 34 0.66 4.75 11.10
N ARG A 35 1.73 4.39 10.37
CA ARG A 35 2.31 5.25 9.33
C ARG A 35 1.42 5.34 8.11
N LEU A 36 0.86 4.21 7.67
CA LEU A 36 -0.14 4.19 6.60
C LEU A 36 -1.34 5.04 7.00
N HIS A 37 -1.89 4.83 8.20
CA HIS A 37 -3.03 5.60 8.68
C HIS A 37 -2.73 7.11 8.70
N LYS A 38 -1.58 7.52 9.25
CA LYS A 38 -1.14 8.92 9.26
C LYS A 38 -1.05 9.52 7.85
N ALA A 39 -0.55 8.77 6.87
CA ALA A 39 -0.39 9.23 5.49
C ALA A 39 -1.72 9.44 4.74
N PHE A 40 -2.75 8.66 5.07
CA PHE A 40 -4.11 8.83 4.56
C PHE A 40 -4.85 9.93 5.32
N SER A 41 -4.76 9.93 6.65
CA SER A 41 -5.44 10.92 7.50
C SER A 41 -4.93 12.34 7.25
N SER A 42 -3.65 12.54 6.93
CA SER A 42 -3.12 13.87 6.57
C SER A 42 -3.71 14.45 5.28
N LYS A 43 -4.34 13.62 4.44
CA LYS A 43 -4.99 14.01 3.18
C LYS A 43 -6.52 13.92 3.24
N ALA A 44 -7.10 13.72 4.43
CA ALA A 44 -8.55 13.50 4.57
C ALA A 44 -9.41 14.71 4.16
N ASN A 45 -8.83 15.92 4.21
CA ASN A 45 -9.52 17.17 3.88
C ASN A 45 -9.43 17.56 2.39
N LEU A 46 -8.84 16.72 1.54
CA LEU A 46 -8.78 16.98 0.10
C LEU A 46 -10.19 16.90 -0.51
N THR A 47 -10.59 17.96 -1.20
CA THR A 47 -11.89 18.08 -1.88
C THR A 47 -11.76 18.08 -3.40
N SER A 48 -10.58 18.39 -3.93
CA SER A 48 -10.30 18.39 -5.36
C SER A 48 -10.19 16.97 -5.91
N GLU A 49 -11.00 16.66 -6.92
CA GLU A 49 -10.98 15.35 -7.59
C GLU A 49 -9.61 15.05 -8.21
N ALA A 50 -8.93 16.04 -8.78
CA ALA A 50 -7.60 15.86 -9.38
C ALA A 50 -6.55 15.48 -8.32
N GLU A 51 -6.61 16.10 -7.14
CA GLU A 51 -5.68 15.82 -6.04
C GLU A 51 -5.95 14.43 -5.43
N ILE A 52 -7.23 14.05 -5.30
CA ILE A 52 -7.61 12.71 -4.84
C ILE A 52 -7.10 11.65 -5.80
N LYS A 53 -7.26 11.83 -7.11
CA LYS A 53 -6.73 10.91 -8.13
C LYS A 53 -5.21 10.77 -8.04
N LYS A 54 -4.49 11.89 -7.90
CA LYS A 54 -3.02 11.87 -7.70
C LYS A 54 -2.63 11.14 -6.40
N GLY A 55 -3.42 11.30 -5.34
CA GLY A 55 -3.25 10.55 -4.09
C GLY A 55 -3.43 9.04 -4.26
N ILE A 56 -4.44 8.62 -5.02
CA ILE A 56 -4.68 7.21 -5.36
C ILE A 56 -3.51 6.65 -6.18
N GLU A 57 -3.06 7.37 -7.21
CA GLU A 57 -1.91 6.97 -8.04
C GLU A 57 -0.63 6.78 -7.21
N SER A 58 -0.38 7.71 -6.28
CA SER A 58 0.75 7.60 -5.35
C SER A 58 0.64 6.36 -4.46
N ALA A 59 -0.57 6.03 -3.99
CA ALA A 59 -0.79 4.83 -3.18
C ALA A 59 -0.64 3.53 -4.01
N GLU A 60 -1.03 3.52 -5.29
CA GLU A 60 -0.79 2.39 -6.20
C GLU A 60 0.70 2.18 -6.47
N TYR A 61 1.48 3.26 -6.56
CA TYR A 61 2.94 3.16 -6.67
C TYR A 61 3.55 2.50 -5.43
N VAL A 62 3.18 2.96 -4.23
CA VAL A 62 3.66 2.38 -2.96
C VAL A 62 3.24 0.91 -2.83
N LYS A 63 2.04 0.54 -3.29
CA LYS A 63 1.59 -0.86 -3.33
C LYS A 63 2.56 -1.74 -4.12
N LYS A 64 2.94 -1.31 -5.33
CA LYS A 64 3.91 -2.03 -6.18
C LYS A 64 5.27 -2.18 -5.52
N GLU A 65 5.74 -1.16 -4.81
CA GLU A 65 7.01 -1.25 -4.06
C GLU A 65 6.94 -2.32 -2.95
N ILE A 66 5.83 -2.37 -2.20
CA ILE A 66 5.64 -3.37 -1.15
C ILE A 66 5.54 -4.78 -1.75
N GLU A 67 4.84 -4.95 -2.86
CA GLU A 67 4.79 -6.21 -3.60
C GLU A 67 6.20 -6.64 -4.07
N ALA A 68 7.00 -5.71 -4.60
CA ALA A 68 8.38 -5.98 -4.99
C ALA A 68 9.25 -6.44 -3.81
N LEU A 69 9.11 -5.82 -2.64
CA LEU A 69 9.78 -6.26 -1.41
C LEU A 69 9.38 -7.68 -1.02
N TYR A 70 8.11 -8.02 -1.14
CA TYR A 70 7.61 -9.37 -0.89
C TYR A 70 8.20 -10.39 -1.87
N TYR A 71 8.24 -10.09 -3.17
CA TYR A 71 8.86 -10.95 -4.17
C TYR A 71 10.36 -11.15 -3.91
N LEU A 72 11.07 -10.08 -3.56
CA LEU A 72 12.50 -10.14 -3.24
C LEU A 72 12.78 -11.04 -2.02
N LYS A 73 11.97 -10.94 -0.97
CA LYS A 73 12.05 -11.82 0.21
C LYS A 73 11.88 -13.28 -0.19
N ARG A 74 10.87 -13.60 -1.02
CA ARG A 74 10.63 -14.97 -1.51
C ARG A 74 11.78 -15.47 -2.38
N TYR A 75 12.29 -14.64 -3.28
CA TYR A 75 13.43 -14.99 -4.13
C TYR A 75 14.69 -15.31 -3.30
N ARG A 76 15.01 -14.47 -2.30
CA ARG A 76 16.15 -14.72 -1.39
C ARG A 76 16.02 -16.05 -0.65
N ALA A 77 14.82 -16.37 -0.14
CA ALA A 77 14.57 -17.64 0.53
C ALA A 77 14.71 -18.85 -0.41
N LEU A 78 14.25 -18.71 -1.66
CA LEU A 78 14.38 -19.75 -2.68
C LEU A 78 15.86 -19.99 -3.03
N LYS A 79 16.60 -18.92 -3.34
CA LYS A 79 18.02 -18.98 -3.69
C LYS A 79 18.86 -19.67 -2.61
N GLN A 80 18.65 -19.31 -1.34
CA GLN A 80 19.35 -19.95 -0.21
C GLN A 80 19.13 -21.46 -0.10
N ARG A 81 17.98 -21.97 -0.55
CA ARG A 81 17.69 -23.42 -0.52
C ARG A 81 18.42 -24.16 -1.63
N TYR A 82 18.50 -23.57 -2.82
CA TYR A 82 19.21 -24.16 -3.96
C TYR A 82 20.73 -24.06 -3.82
N GLU A 83 21.27 -23.00 -3.20
CA GLU A 83 22.73 -22.87 -2.96
C GLU A 83 23.25 -23.80 -1.84
N LYS A 84 22.36 -24.36 -1.02
CA LYS A 84 22.71 -25.28 0.08
C LYS A 84 22.61 -26.77 -0.31
N GLN A 85 22.12 -27.09 -1.51
CA GLN A 85 22.17 -28.42 -2.11
C GLN A 85 23.42 -28.56 -2.96
#